data_AF-A0AA86U307-F1
#
_entry.id   AF-A0AA86U307-F1
#
_cell.length_a   1.000
_cell.length_b   1.000
_cell.length_c   1.000
_cell.angle_alpha   90.00
_cell.angle_beta   90.00
_cell.angle_gamma   90.00
#
_symmetry.space_group_name_H-M   'P 1'
#
loop_
_entity.id
_entity.type
_entity.pdbx_description
1 polymer ?
#
loop_
_entity_poly.entity_id
_entity_poly.type
_entity_poly.pdbx_seq_one_letter_code
_entity_poly.pdbx_strand_id
1 'polypeptide(L)'
;MIIRVNLQFLYRRPNQYKRKLSEWDIQMMTQLTKLSLIKYLIIDITRLKNLVNFTILELQNNNIVNVKSLQTLIHLQDLDISYNSIQDPTQPNVVINKKISKTNSISPKKLTEIL
;
A
#
# COMPACT_ATOMS: atom_id res chain seq x y z
N MET A 1 14.78 18.28 11.75
CA MET A 1 15.37 18.53 10.41
C MET A 1 14.63 17.67 9.40
N ILE A 2 13.60 18.23 8.77
CA ILE A 2 12.83 17.53 7.73
C ILE A 2 13.64 17.70 6.44
N ILE A 3 14.41 16.68 6.08
CA ILE A 3 15.08 16.66 4.78
C ILE A 3 13.95 16.59 3.74
N ARG A 4 13.71 17.71 3.04
CA ARG A 4 12.96 17.72 1.80
C ARG A 4 13.80 16.98 0.76
N VAL A 5 13.78 15.66 0.82
CA VAL A 5 14.26 14.86 -0.29
C VAL A 5 13.26 15.11 -1.42
N ASN A 6 13.77 15.37 -2.62
CA ASN A 6 13.00 15.47 -3.84
C ASN A 6 12.46 14.06 -4.17
N LEU A 7 11.44 13.62 -3.41
CA LEU A 7 10.97 12.25 -3.38
C LEU A 7 9.94 12.08 -4.48
N GLN A 8 10.39 11.82 -5.69
CA GLN A 8 9.57 11.06 -6.64
C GLN A 8 9.52 9.58 -6.22
N PHE A 9 10.45 9.14 -5.35
CA PHE A 9 10.58 7.78 -4.84
C PHE A 9 11.06 7.79 -3.38
N LEU A 10 10.46 6.95 -2.52
CA LEU A 10 10.89 6.74 -1.13
C LEU A 10 11.31 5.28 -0.94
N TYR A 11 12.60 5.04 -0.68
CA TYR A 11 13.15 3.73 -0.27
C TYR A 11 13.73 3.84 1.15
N ARG A 12 13.18 3.13 2.14
CA ARG A 12 13.61 3.29 3.54
C ARG A 12 13.77 1.95 4.25
N ARG A 13 14.97 1.39 4.37
CA ARG A 13 15.25 0.06 5.00
C ARG A 13 14.48 -0.24 6.30
N PRO A 14 14.01 -1.49 6.51
CA PRO A 14 13.18 -1.84 7.66
C PRO A 14 13.99 -1.73 8.96
N ASN A 15 13.49 -0.97 9.91
CA ASN A 15 13.99 -0.98 11.29
C ASN A 15 12.91 -1.61 12.17
N GLN A 16 13.29 -2.58 12.99
CA GLN A 16 12.43 -3.44 13.83
C GLN A 16 11.48 -2.71 14.79
N TYR A 17 11.65 -1.39 14.95
CA TYR A 17 10.83 -0.51 15.79
C TYR A 17 9.77 0.29 15.04
N LYS A 18 9.85 0.47 13.70
CA LYS A 18 8.90 1.27 12.91
C LYS A 18 7.96 0.37 12.13
N ARG A 19 7.06 -0.29 12.86
CA ARG A 19 6.14 -1.32 12.33
C ARG A 19 4.82 -0.75 11.80
N LYS A 20 4.57 0.55 12.00
CA LYS A 20 3.32 1.20 11.60
C LYS A 20 3.61 2.38 10.68
N LEU A 21 2.94 2.42 9.54
CA LEU A 21 2.89 3.60 8.66
C LEU A 21 2.35 4.83 9.41
N SER A 22 1.64 4.62 10.53
CA SER A 22 1.15 5.68 11.43
C SER A 22 2.23 6.61 11.99
N GLU A 23 3.49 6.20 11.99
CA GLU A 23 4.60 7.02 12.51
C GLU A 23 5.28 7.85 11.41
N TRP A 24 4.82 7.74 10.16
CA TRP A 24 5.40 8.47 9.04
C TRP A 24 4.49 9.64 8.68
N ASP A 25 5.08 10.81 8.52
CA ASP A 25 4.40 12.02 8.00
C ASP A 25 4.19 11.93 6.48
N ILE A 26 3.77 10.76 5.99
CA ILE A 26 3.60 10.46 4.56
C ILE A 26 2.52 11.34 3.93
N GLN A 27 1.61 11.88 4.74
CA GLN A 27 0.56 12.82 4.31
C GLN A 27 1.14 14.15 3.80
N MET A 28 2.37 14.51 4.18
CA MET A 28 3.06 15.71 3.66
C MET A 28 3.69 15.48 2.28
N MET A 29 3.78 14.23 1.83
CA MET A 29 4.45 13.86 0.59
C MET A 29 3.47 13.92 -0.59
N THR A 30 2.78 15.05 -0.76
CA THR A 30 1.69 15.21 -1.74
C THR A 30 2.14 15.15 -3.20
N GLN A 31 3.44 15.29 -3.46
CA GLN A 31 4.04 15.21 -4.79
C GLN A 31 4.49 13.78 -5.17
N LEU A 32 4.39 12.82 -4.25
CA LEU A 32 4.77 11.44 -4.55
C LEU A 32 3.78 10.82 -5.55
N THR A 33 4.33 10.26 -6.62
CA THR A 33 3.59 9.50 -7.62
C THR A 33 3.90 8.00 -7.57
N LYS A 34 4.99 7.60 -6.91
CA LYS A 34 5.42 6.21 -6.78
C LYS A 34 5.91 5.91 -5.38
N LEU A 35 5.48 4.79 -4.80
CA LEU A 35 5.88 4.36 -3.45
C LEU A 35 6.15 2.87 -3.43
N SER A 36 7.33 2.48 -2.93
CA SER A 36 7.73 1.08 -2.77
C SER A 36 8.07 0.77 -1.32
N LEU A 37 7.21 -0.04 -0.70
CA LEU A 37 7.30 -0.48 0.69
C LEU A 37 7.22 -2.00 0.75
N ILE A 38 8.20 -2.65 0.14
CA ILE A 38 8.34 -4.11 0.10
C ILE A 38 9.03 -4.62 1.37
N LYS A 39 8.51 -5.68 2.01
CA LYS A 39 9.15 -6.33 3.18
C LYS A 39 9.30 -5.45 4.42
N TYR A 40 8.27 -4.68 4.76
CA TYR A 40 8.25 -3.78 5.92
C TYR A 40 7.39 -4.23 7.10
N LEU A 41 6.75 -5.41 7.02
CA LEU A 41 5.82 -5.90 8.04
C LEU A 41 4.67 -4.92 8.33
N ILE A 42 4.27 -4.12 7.34
CA ILE A 42 3.21 -3.13 7.47
C ILE A 42 1.88 -3.85 7.66
N ILE A 43 1.08 -3.41 8.65
CA ILE A 43 -0.26 -3.96 8.92
C ILE A 43 -1.35 -2.97 8.50
N ASP A 44 -1.12 -1.68 8.74
CA ASP A 44 -2.09 -0.60 8.53
C ASP A 44 -1.57 0.41 7.49
N ILE A 45 -2.37 0.61 6.44
CA ILE A 45 -2.14 1.53 5.33
C ILE A 45 -3.22 2.61 5.19
N THR A 46 -4.02 2.84 6.24
CA THR A 46 -5.12 3.83 6.23
C THR A 46 -4.64 5.24 5.91
N ARG A 47 -3.40 5.59 6.30
CA ARG A 47 -2.78 6.89 5.99
C ARG A 47 -2.52 7.15 4.51
N LEU A 48 -2.53 6.14 3.64
CA LEU A 48 -2.33 6.33 2.20
C LEU A 48 -3.53 7.00 1.52
N LYS A 49 -4.72 7.02 2.15
CA LYS A 49 -6.00 7.42 1.55
C LYS A 49 -6.05 8.83 0.93
N ASN A 50 -5.13 9.72 1.29
CA ASN A 50 -5.14 11.11 0.79
C ASN A 50 -4.07 11.36 -0.29
N LEU A 51 -3.26 10.35 -0.63
CA LEU A 51 -2.14 10.48 -1.57
C LEU A 51 -2.60 10.16 -2.98
N VAL A 52 -3.62 10.90 -3.42
CA VAL A 52 -4.37 10.64 -4.66
C VAL A 52 -3.51 10.65 -5.92
N ASN A 53 -2.33 11.29 -5.87
CA ASN A 53 -1.39 11.40 -6.99
C ASN A 53 -0.59 10.11 -7.27
N PHE A 54 -0.76 9.06 -6.45
CA PHE A 54 -0.06 7.79 -6.70
C PHE A 54 -0.50 7.13 -8.00
N THR A 55 0.51 6.71 -8.77
CA THR A 55 0.40 5.95 -10.01
C THR A 55 0.95 4.53 -9.86
N ILE A 56 1.95 4.33 -8.98
CA ILE A 56 2.53 3.03 -8.66
C ILE A 56 2.64 2.85 -7.14
N LEU A 57 2.17 1.71 -6.63
CA LEU A 57 2.24 1.33 -5.22
C LEU A 57 2.64 -0.13 -5.05
N GLU A 58 3.82 -0.35 -4.47
CA GLU A 58 4.36 -1.68 -4.18
C GLU A 58 4.35 -1.92 -2.67
N LEU A 59 3.53 -2.86 -2.22
CA LEU A 59 3.28 -3.21 -0.83
C LEU A 59 3.43 -4.71 -0.57
N GLN A 60 4.11 -5.43 -1.46
CA GLN A 60 4.26 -6.87 -1.37
C GLN A 60 5.12 -7.31 -0.19
N ASN A 61 4.80 -8.50 0.31
CA ASN A 61 5.47 -9.15 1.44
C ASN A 61 5.39 -8.31 2.73
N ASN A 62 4.19 -7.84 3.06
CA ASN A 62 3.85 -7.18 4.32
C ASN A 62 2.80 -8.02 5.08
N ASN A 63 2.15 -7.43 6.09
CA ASN A 63 1.15 -8.06 6.95
C ASN A 63 -0.20 -7.33 6.85
N ILE A 64 -0.49 -6.70 5.70
CA ILE A 64 -1.68 -5.87 5.50
C ILE A 64 -2.91 -6.77 5.51
N VAL A 65 -3.92 -6.38 6.29
CA VAL A 65 -5.19 -7.12 6.43
C VAL A 65 -6.36 -6.44 5.73
N ASN A 66 -6.27 -5.13 5.51
CA ASN A 66 -7.33 -4.31 4.94
C ASN A 66 -6.74 -3.27 3.98
N VAL A 67 -7.32 -3.17 2.78
CA VAL A 67 -6.87 -2.25 1.71
C VAL A 67 -7.94 -1.25 1.27
N LYS A 68 -9.04 -1.09 2.04
CA LYS A 68 -10.14 -0.16 1.72
C LYS A 68 -9.66 1.28 1.51
N SER A 69 -8.60 1.69 2.21
CA SER A 69 -8.00 3.02 2.02
C SER A 69 -7.48 3.27 0.61
N LEU A 70 -7.13 2.22 -0.16
CA LEU A 70 -6.61 2.34 -1.53
C LEU A 70 -7.69 2.70 -2.55
N GLN A 71 -8.98 2.55 -2.24
CA GLN A 71 -10.10 2.92 -3.14
C GLN A 71 -10.11 4.41 -3.51
N THR A 72 -9.47 5.24 -2.69
CA THR A 72 -9.33 6.69 -2.90
C THR A 72 -8.21 7.06 -3.89
N LEU A 73 -7.32 6.13 -4.23
CA LEU A 73 -6.17 6.36 -5.11
C LEU A 73 -6.60 6.25 -6.56
N ILE A 74 -7.40 7.21 -7.01
CA ILE A 74 -8.07 7.22 -8.32
C ILE A 74 -7.10 7.23 -9.52
N HIS A 75 -5.85 7.67 -9.32
CA HIS A 75 -4.82 7.72 -10.35
C HIS A 75 -3.88 6.50 -10.34
N LEU A 76 -4.08 5.55 -9.41
CA LEU A 76 -3.21 4.39 -9.28
C LEU A 76 -3.38 3.47 -10.50
N GLN A 77 -2.26 3.04 -11.09
CA GLN A 77 -2.22 2.24 -12.32
C GLN A 77 -1.65 0.86 -12.01
N ASP A 78 -0.60 0.83 -11.19
CA ASP A 78 0.09 -0.38 -10.77
C ASP A 78 0.01 -0.55 -9.25
N LEU A 79 -0.60 -1.65 -8.79
CA LEU A 79 -0.62 -2.05 -7.39
C LEU A 79 -0.11 -3.48 -7.24
N ASP A 80 0.90 -3.65 -6.41
CA ASP A 80 1.33 -4.96 -5.90
C ASP A 80 1.07 -5.06 -4.40
N ILE A 81 0.18 -5.96 -4.02
CA ILE A 81 -0.18 -6.29 -2.62
C ILE A 81 0.01 -7.78 -2.35
N SER A 82 0.76 -8.48 -3.20
CA SER A 82 1.04 -9.90 -3.06
C SER A 82 1.73 -10.20 -1.72
N TYR A 83 1.56 -11.42 -1.22
CA TYR A 83 2.16 -11.85 0.05
C TYR A 83 1.81 -10.95 1.25
N ASN A 84 0.54 -10.58 1.40
CA ASN A 84 -0.02 -9.93 2.60
C ASN A 84 -0.99 -10.90 3.32
N SER A 85 -1.86 -10.40 4.21
CA SER A 85 -2.92 -11.18 4.86
C SER A 85 -4.32 -10.57 4.66
N ILE A 86 -4.63 -10.08 3.45
CA ILE A 86 -5.86 -9.34 3.16
C ILE A 86 -7.08 -10.25 3.25
N GLN A 87 -8.05 -9.85 4.07
CA GLN A 87 -9.29 -10.59 4.30
C GLN A 87 -10.40 -10.14 3.34
N ASP A 88 -11.26 -11.09 2.96
CA ASP A 88 -12.52 -10.82 2.28
C ASP A 88 -13.43 -9.99 3.20
N PRO A 89 -13.89 -8.80 2.79
CA PRO A 89 -14.76 -7.97 3.61
C PRO A 89 -16.15 -8.59 3.85
N THR A 90 -16.57 -9.54 3.01
CA THR A 90 -17.81 -10.30 3.17
C THR A 90 -17.62 -11.58 3.99
N GLN A 91 -16.39 -12.07 4.12
CA GLN A 91 -16.06 -13.31 4.82
C GLN A 91 -14.83 -13.15 5.74
N PRO A 92 -15.02 -12.83 7.03
CA PRO A 92 -13.96 -12.36 7.94
C PRO A 92 -12.83 -13.36 8.28
N ASN A 93 -12.75 -14.52 7.63
CA ASN A 93 -11.67 -15.50 7.80
C ASN A 93 -11.09 -16.01 6.47
N VAL A 94 -11.49 -15.45 5.33
CA VAL A 94 -10.98 -15.83 4.02
C VAL A 94 -9.90 -14.86 3.59
N VAL A 95 -8.67 -15.35 3.43
CA VAL A 95 -7.53 -14.54 2.94
C VAL A 95 -7.46 -14.63 1.42
N ILE A 96 -7.72 -13.51 0.73
CA ILE A 96 -7.97 -13.49 -0.73
C ILE A 96 -6.72 -13.16 -1.57
N ASN A 97 -5.73 -12.51 -0.97
CA ASN A 97 -4.52 -12.09 -1.67
C ASN A 97 -3.50 -13.20 -1.97
N LYS A 98 -3.68 -14.41 -1.43
CA LYS A 98 -2.90 -15.60 -1.87
C LYS A 98 -3.15 -15.92 -3.36
N LYS A 99 -4.33 -15.61 -3.90
CA LYS A 99 -4.67 -15.78 -5.33
C LYS A 99 -4.16 -14.66 -6.24
N ILE A 100 -3.91 -13.47 -5.68
CA ILE A 100 -3.44 -12.28 -6.42
C ILE A 100 -1.98 -12.45 -6.89
N SER A 101 -1.25 -13.42 -6.33
CA SER A 101 0.17 -13.72 -6.56
C SER A 101 0.58 -14.14 -7.99
N LYS A 102 -0.36 -14.34 -8.93
CA LYS A 102 -0.04 -14.84 -10.29
C LYS A 102 -0.30 -13.87 -11.44
N THR A 103 -0.94 -12.73 -11.20
CA THR A 103 -1.25 -11.78 -12.27
C THR A 103 -0.71 -10.41 -11.91
N ASN A 104 0.33 -10.00 -12.63
CA ASN A 104 0.90 -8.65 -12.68
C ASN A 104 -0.13 -7.55 -12.37
N SER A 105 0.27 -6.60 -11.51
CA SER A 105 -0.38 -5.30 -11.26
C SER A 105 -1.90 -5.29 -11.36
N ILE A 106 -2.60 -5.38 -10.22
CA ILE A 106 -4.05 -5.14 -10.21
C ILE A 106 -4.27 -3.64 -10.32
N SER A 107 -5.00 -3.18 -11.33
CA SER A 107 -5.44 -1.78 -11.35
C SER A 107 -6.46 -1.55 -10.22
N PRO A 108 -6.53 -0.37 -9.60
CA PRO A 108 -7.45 -0.09 -8.48
C PRO A 108 -8.91 -0.34 -8.84
N LYS A 109 -9.27 -0.19 -10.12
CA LYS A 109 -10.61 -0.50 -10.64
C LYS A 109 -10.99 -1.98 -10.48
N LYS A 110 -10.03 -2.89 -10.53
CA LYS A 110 -10.26 -4.32 -10.21
C LYS A 110 -10.28 -4.57 -8.70
N LEU A 111 -9.72 -3.67 -7.88
CA LEU A 111 -9.76 -3.80 -6.42
C LEU A 111 -11.18 -3.62 -5.86
N THR A 112 -12.00 -2.77 -6.48
CA THR A 112 -13.43 -2.61 -6.16
C THR A 112 -14.32 -3.77 -6.60
N GLU A 113 -13.82 -4.67 -7.44
CA GLU A 113 -14.55 -5.88 -7.88
C GLU A 113 -14.22 -7.09 -6.99
N ILE A 114 -13.15 -7.02 -6.20
CA ILE A 114 -12.60 -8.12 -5.38
C ILE A 114 -12.90 -7.91 -3.87
N LEU A 115 -13.40 -6.71 -3.49
CA LEU A 115 -13.76 -6.29 -2.13
C LEU A 115 -15.16 -5.69 -2.13
#